data_AF-A0A7Y3D057-F1
#
_entry.id   AF-A0A7Y3D057-F1
#
_cell.length_a   1.000
_cell.length_b   1.000
_cell.length_c   1.000
_cell.angle_alpha   90.00
_cell.angle_beta   90.00
_cell.angle_gamma   90.00
#
_symmetry.space_group_name_H-M   'P 1'
#
loop_
_entity.id
_entity.type
_entity.pdbx_description
1 polymer ?
#
loop_
_entity_poly.entity_id
_entity_poly.type
_entity_poly.pdbx_seq_one_letter_code
_entity_poly.pdbx_strand_id
1 'polypeptide(L)'
;MKKSFFLVMLCASFSLLAQDISMDLLKNMAPRNIGPGGMSGRVTAIDVVQTNPDIMYVGTASGGLWKSTSGGIKWDPIFDNELTASIGSVAIQQSNPSVIWVGTGEGNPRNSLNGGFGIYKSLDAGKTWKSMGLEKTRHIHRVIVDPTNPDIVYVGAIGSPWGEHPERGVYKTTDGGKSWKQILFANNKTG
;
A
#
# COMPACT_ATOMS: atom_id res chain seq x y z
N MET A 1 -61.15 -0.51 -32.42
CA MET A 1 -60.73 0.35 -31.28
C MET A 1 -59.60 -0.24 -30.43
N LYS A 2 -59.57 -1.55 -30.11
CA LYS A 2 -58.51 -2.16 -29.27
C LYS A 2 -57.10 -2.20 -29.90
N LYS A 3 -56.97 -2.31 -31.23
CA LYS A 3 -55.67 -2.36 -31.94
C LYS A 3 -54.94 -1.01 -32.02
N SER A 4 -55.68 0.10 -32.12
CA SER A 4 -55.07 1.45 -32.13
C SER A 4 -54.52 1.86 -30.76
N PHE A 5 -55.14 1.41 -29.66
CA PHE A 5 -54.64 1.69 -28.31
C PHE A 5 -53.32 0.96 -28.01
N PHE A 6 -53.17 -0.27 -28.54
CA PHE A 6 -51.94 -1.05 -28.40
C PHE A 6 -50.76 -0.44 -29.19
N LEU A 7 -51.03 0.12 -30.38
CA LEU A 7 -50.01 0.78 -31.19
C LEU A 7 -49.52 2.10 -30.56
N VAL A 8 -50.41 2.84 -29.88
CA VAL A 8 -50.04 4.07 -29.15
C VAL A 8 -49.17 3.75 -27.93
N MET A 9 -49.46 2.67 -27.18
CA MET A 9 -48.58 2.22 -26.10
C MET A 9 -47.21 1.74 -26.61
N LEU A 10 -47.15 1.09 -27.78
CA LEU A 10 -45.90 0.61 -28.39
C LEU A 10 -45.01 1.75 -28.92
N CYS A 11 -45.60 2.88 -29.30
CA CYS A 11 -44.85 4.08 -29.71
C CYS A 11 -44.42 4.95 -28.52
N ALA A 12 -45.11 4.88 -27.37
CA ALA A 12 -44.73 5.60 -26.15
C ALA A 12 -43.51 4.99 -25.44
N SER A 13 -43.15 3.74 -25.76
CA SER A 13 -42.01 3.04 -25.15
C SER A 13 -40.62 3.43 -25.69
N PHE A 14 -40.52 4.31 -26.69
CA PHE A 14 -39.24 4.66 -27.33
C PHE A 14 -38.62 5.99 -26.90
N SER A 15 -39.20 6.69 -25.92
CA SER A 15 -38.76 8.04 -25.53
C SER A 15 -38.23 8.15 -24.10
N LEU A 16 -37.73 7.06 -23.52
CA LEU A 16 -36.88 7.13 -22.34
C LEU A 16 -35.42 7.17 -22.80
N LEU A 17 -35.01 8.32 -23.34
CA LEU A 17 -33.57 8.61 -23.44
C LEU A 17 -33.07 8.76 -22.01
N ALA A 18 -32.11 7.92 -21.62
CA ALA A 18 -31.40 8.11 -20.36
C ALA A 18 -30.79 9.50 -20.35
N GLN A 19 -30.89 10.22 -19.23
CA GLN A 19 -30.22 11.51 -19.09
C GLN A 19 -28.70 11.29 -19.11
N ASP A 20 -28.00 12.07 -19.91
CA ASP A 20 -26.54 12.13 -19.85
C ASP A 20 -26.13 12.82 -18.53
N ILE A 21 -25.32 12.11 -17.73
CA ILE A 21 -24.73 12.70 -16.52
C ILE A 21 -23.61 13.65 -16.97
N SER A 22 -23.86 14.95 -16.86
CA SER A 22 -22.80 15.95 -17.06
C SER A 22 -21.72 15.80 -15.99
N MET A 23 -20.47 15.65 -16.42
CA MET A 23 -19.32 15.64 -15.51
C MET A 23 -19.19 16.96 -14.73
N ASP A 24 -19.76 18.06 -15.23
CA ASP A 24 -19.80 19.34 -14.50
C ASP A 24 -20.51 19.22 -13.15
N LEU A 25 -21.55 18.38 -13.06
CA LEU A 25 -22.28 18.11 -11.82
C LEU A 25 -21.41 17.37 -10.79
N LEU A 26 -20.39 16.64 -11.26
CA LEU A 26 -19.51 15.82 -10.43
C LEU A 26 -18.18 16.51 -10.12
N LYS A 27 -17.84 17.64 -10.76
CA LYS A 27 -16.55 18.34 -10.62
C LYS A 27 -16.17 18.68 -9.17
N ASN A 28 -17.17 18.93 -8.32
CA ASN A 28 -16.97 19.30 -6.92
C ASN A 28 -17.30 18.16 -5.94
N MET A 29 -17.64 16.96 -6.44
CA MET A 29 -17.89 15.80 -5.59
C MET A 29 -16.58 15.10 -5.28
N ALA A 30 -16.13 15.20 -4.03
CA ALA A 30 -15.00 14.41 -3.54
C ALA A 30 -15.48 12.99 -3.19
N PRO A 31 -14.71 11.94 -3.53
CA PRO A 31 -14.91 10.62 -2.95
C PRO A 31 -14.89 10.73 -1.42
N ARG A 32 -15.85 10.08 -0.76
CA ARG A 32 -15.87 9.99 0.70
C ARG A 32 -15.90 8.53 1.13
N ASN A 33 -15.16 8.22 2.19
CA ASN A 33 -15.25 6.92 2.83
C ASN A 33 -16.65 6.76 3.46
N ILE A 34 -17.36 5.68 3.13
CA ILE A 34 -18.70 5.37 3.65
C ILE A 34 -18.67 4.26 4.72
N GLY A 35 -17.48 3.90 5.21
CA GLY A 35 -17.25 2.73 6.03
C GLY A 35 -17.17 1.44 5.20
N PRO A 36 -16.91 0.29 5.85
CA PRO A 36 -16.83 -0.99 5.17
C PRO A 36 -18.21 -1.42 4.67
N GLY A 37 -18.41 -1.44 3.34
CA GLY A 37 -19.59 -2.02 2.70
C GLY A 37 -19.51 -3.55 2.50
N GLY A 38 -18.37 -4.17 2.83
CA GLY A 38 -18.09 -5.59 2.64
C GLY A 38 -16.78 -6.04 3.31
N MET A 39 -16.33 -7.26 3.02
CA MET A 39 -15.14 -7.90 3.61
C MET A 39 -13.93 -6.95 3.66
N SER A 40 -13.33 -6.80 4.85
CA SER A 40 -12.11 -6.00 5.03
C SER A 40 -10.92 -6.63 4.30
N GLY A 41 -9.98 -5.80 3.87
CA GLY A 41 -8.74 -6.25 3.21
C GLY A 41 -7.79 -6.97 4.17
N ARG A 42 -6.67 -7.44 3.62
CA ARG A 42 -5.60 -8.06 4.43
C ARG A 42 -4.69 -6.98 5.00
N VAL A 43 -4.55 -6.98 6.33
CA VAL A 43 -3.47 -6.29 7.03
C VAL A 43 -2.23 -7.16 6.93
N THR A 44 -1.16 -6.60 6.38
CA THR A 44 0.09 -7.31 6.09
C THR A 44 1.24 -6.82 6.97
N ALA A 45 1.13 -5.61 7.50
CA ALA A 45 2.15 -5.03 8.37
C ALA A 45 1.51 -4.15 9.46
N ILE A 46 2.13 -4.16 10.64
CA ILE A 46 1.80 -3.26 11.74
C ILE A 46 3.08 -2.91 12.49
N ASP A 47 3.22 -1.66 12.90
CA ASP A 47 4.24 -1.22 13.85
C ASP A 47 3.71 -0.04 14.69
N VAL A 48 4.27 0.15 15.87
CA VAL A 48 3.82 1.16 16.86
C VAL A 48 5.00 1.92 17.45
N VAL A 49 4.75 3.15 17.89
CA VAL A 49 5.72 3.89 18.71
C VAL A 49 5.69 3.31 20.12
N GLN A 50 6.77 2.67 20.56
CA GLN A 50 6.77 1.91 21.83
C GLN A 50 6.52 2.80 23.06
N THR A 51 6.99 4.05 23.04
CA THR A 51 6.79 5.01 24.13
C THR A 51 5.41 5.65 24.11
N ASN A 52 4.67 5.56 23.00
CA ASN A 52 3.29 6.01 22.87
C ASN A 52 2.52 5.16 21.84
N PRO A 53 1.99 3.99 22.27
CA PRO A 53 1.31 3.06 21.37
C PRO A 53 0.03 3.59 20.72
N ASP A 54 -0.47 4.76 21.11
CA ASP A 54 -1.57 5.43 20.39
C ASP A 54 -1.16 5.83 18.97
N ILE A 55 0.15 6.00 18.74
CA ILE A 55 0.74 6.23 17.43
C ILE A 55 1.12 4.89 16.81
N MET A 56 0.35 4.49 15.79
CA MET A 56 0.50 3.20 15.13
C MET A 56 0.31 3.33 13.62
N TYR A 57 0.95 2.41 12.91
CA TYR A 57 0.97 2.36 11.46
C TYR A 57 0.56 0.97 10.99
N VAL A 58 -0.37 0.92 10.05
CA VAL A 58 -0.93 -0.34 9.53
C VAL A 58 -0.82 -0.34 8.01
N GLY A 59 -0.10 -1.33 7.49
CA GLY A 59 0.05 -1.59 6.07
C GLY A 59 -0.92 -2.67 5.61
N THR A 60 -1.45 -2.50 4.41
CA THR A 60 -2.41 -3.44 3.82
C THR A 60 -1.90 -3.99 2.48
N ALA A 61 -2.43 -5.14 2.08
CA ALA A 61 -2.03 -5.82 0.85
C ALA A 61 -2.21 -4.97 -0.42
N SER A 62 -3.26 -4.14 -0.48
CA SER A 62 -3.64 -3.37 -1.67
C SER A 62 -4.34 -2.05 -1.36
N GLY A 63 -4.32 -1.59 -0.11
CA GLY A 63 -5.08 -0.43 0.37
C GLY A 63 -4.21 0.63 1.05
N GLY A 64 -2.90 0.61 0.84
CA GLY A 64 -1.95 1.61 1.33
C GLY A 64 -1.53 1.41 2.78
N LEU A 65 -0.86 2.46 3.29
CA LEU A 65 -0.42 2.59 4.68
C LEU A 65 -1.30 3.61 5.40
N TRP A 66 -1.71 3.25 6.61
CA TRP A 66 -2.61 4.02 7.46
C TRP A 66 -1.91 4.38 8.76
N LYS A 67 -2.18 5.58 9.28
CA LYS A 67 -1.68 6.05 10.57
C LYS A 67 -2.84 6.31 11.52
N SER A 68 -2.68 5.90 12.77
CA SER A 68 -3.51 6.35 13.89
C SER A 68 -2.65 7.13 14.88
N THR A 69 -3.28 8.08 15.56
CA THR A 69 -2.75 8.78 16.75
C THR A 69 -3.71 8.66 17.94
N SER A 70 -4.61 7.67 17.87
CA SER A 70 -5.77 7.51 18.76
C SER A 70 -5.94 6.06 19.22
N GLY A 71 -4.87 5.27 19.23
CA GLY A 71 -4.95 3.86 19.63
C GLY A 71 -5.76 2.98 18.68
N GLY A 72 -5.91 3.40 17.42
CA GLY A 72 -6.67 2.68 16.40
C GLY A 72 -8.16 3.03 16.28
N ILE A 73 -8.63 4.09 16.97
CA ILE A 73 -10.02 4.58 16.85
C ILE A 73 -10.24 5.28 15.49
N LYS A 74 -9.32 6.16 15.09
CA LYS A 74 -9.31 6.86 13.80
C LYS A 74 -8.05 6.55 13.02
N TRP A 75 -8.18 6.45 11.70
CA TRP A 75 -7.08 6.21 10.77
C TRP A 75 -7.10 7.22 9.63
N ASP A 76 -5.92 7.75 9.28
CA ASP A 76 -5.72 8.59 8.12
C ASP A 76 -4.81 7.83 7.12
N PRO A 77 -5.13 7.78 5.82
CA PRO A 77 -4.25 7.20 4.82
C PRO A 77 -3.07 8.15 4.56
N ILE A 78 -1.87 7.59 4.44
CA ILE A 78 -0.64 8.40 4.37
C ILE A 78 0.30 7.98 3.23
N PHE A 79 -0.17 7.14 2.30
CA PHE A 79 0.65 6.59 1.20
C PHE A 79 -0.08 6.58 -0.15
N ASP A 80 -1.22 7.29 -0.25
CA ASP A 80 -2.10 7.24 -1.42
C ASP A 80 -1.51 7.87 -2.68
N ASN A 81 -0.47 8.69 -2.54
CA ASN A 81 0.17 9.40 -3.64
C ASN A 81 1.40 8.66 -4.20
N GLU A 82 1.75 7.50 -3.64
CA GLU A 82 2.92 6.74 -4.06
C GLU A 82 2.56 5.71 -5.15
N LEU A 83 3.56 5.20 -5.86
CA LEU A 83 3.39 4.36 -7.06
C LEU A 83 2.59 3.07 -6.83
N THR A 84 2.49 2.60 -5.59
CA THR A 84 1.79 1.36 -5.24
C THR A 84 1.12 1.50 -3.89
N ALA A 85 -0.08 0.94 -3.78
CA ALA A 85 -0.81 0.81 -2.52
C ALA A 85 -0.48 -0.51 -1.78
N SER A 86 0.44 -1.33 -2.30
CA SER A 86 0.78 -2.62 -1.68
C SER A 86 1.87 -2.46 -0.65
N ILE A 87 1.56 -2.75 0.61
CA ILE A 87 2.51 -2.65 1.72
C ILE A 87 2.89 -4.07 2.17
N GLY A 88 4.19 -4.35 2.21
CA GLY A 88 4.72 -5.62 2.73
C GLY A 88 5.34 -5.49 4.12
N SER A 89 5.85 -4.32 4.48
CA SER A 89 6.41 -4.08 5.82
C SER A 89 6.39 -2.59 6.15
N VAL A 90 6.20 -2.27 7.43
CA VAL A 90 6.45 -0.95 8.02
C VAL A 90 7.40 -1.14 9.20
N ALA A 91 8.36 -0.22 9.34
CA ALA A 91 9.30 -0.19 10.46
C ALA A 91 9.53 1.26 10.92
N ILE A 92 9.29 1.52 12.20
CA ILE A 92 9.46 2.81 12.84
C ILE A 92 10.80 2.82 13.56
N GLN A 93 11.59 3.86 13.33
CA GLN A 93 12.80 4.08 14.11
C GLN A 93 12.42 4.53 15.52
N GLN A 94 12.55 3.66 16.52
CA GLN A 94 12.08 3.94 17.88
C GLN A 94 12.82 5.12 18.56
N SER A 95 14.07 5.38 18.18
CA SER A 95 14.84 6.56 18.67
C SER A 95 14.40 7.89 18.05
N ASN A 96 13.70 7.86 16.90
CA ASN A 96 13.10 9.03 16.27
C ASN A 96 11.89 8.58 15.43
N PRO A 97 10.69 8.53 16.03
CA PRO A 97 9.48 8.05 15.35
C PRO A 97 9.02 8.85 14.12
N SER A 98 9.67 9.98 13.82
CA SER A 98 9.46 10.68 12.54
C SER A 98 10.07 9.92 11.36
N VAL A 99 11.06 9.05 11.61
CA VAL A 99 11.70 8.22 10.59
C VAL A 99 10.97 6.89 10.47
N ILE A 100 10.43 6.64 9.28
CA ILE A 100 9.66 5.44 8.98
C ILE A 100 10.16 4.85 7.67
N TRP A 101 10.31 3.53 7.66
CA TRP A 101 10.63 2.75 6.47
C TRP A 101 9.43 1.90 6.06
N VAL A 102 9.19 1.85 4.75
CA VAL A 102 8.09 1.08 4.16
C VAL A 102 8.63 0.21 3.05
N GLY A 103 8.55 -1.11 3.25
CA GLY A 103 8.75 -2.08 2.18
C GLY A 103 7.44 -2.27 1.42
N THR A 104 7.46 -2.07 0.11
CA THR A 104 6.27 -2.22 -0.73
C THR A 104 6.18 -3.60 -1.39
N GLY A 105 4.97 -3.97 -1.78
CA GLY A 105 4.63 -5.29 -2.31
C GLY A 105 4.44 -6.28 -1.17
N GLU A 106 3.20 -6.69 -0.93
CA GLU A 106 2.90 -7.61 0.16
C GLU A 106 3.68 -8.92 0.03
N GLY A 107 4.15 -9.42 1.18
CA GLY A 107 4.99 -10.62 1.27
C GLY A 107 4.22 -11.90 1.58
N ASN A 108 2.89 -11.89 1.44
CA ASN A 108 2.01 -13.00 1.80
C ASN A 108 1.38 -13.64 0.54
N PRO A 109 2.16 -14.36 -0.31
CA PRO A 109 1.66 -14.98 -1.54
C PRO A 109 0.51 -15.96 -1.24
N ARG A 110 -0.64 -15.69 -1.87
CA ARG A 110 -1.82 -16.56 -1.89
C ARG A 110 -2.31 -16.72 -3.33
N ASN A 111 -3.64 -16.74 -3.54
CA ASN A 111 -4.30 -16.81 -4.83
C ASN A 111 -4.18 -15.50 -5.65
N SER A 112 -3.82 -14.40 -5.01
CA SER A 112 -3.47 -13.12 -5.64
C SER A 112 -2.42 -12.38 -4.80
N LEU A 113 -1.66 -11.49 -5.42
CA LEU A 113 -0.65 -10.66 -4.76
C LEU A 113 -0.42 -9.38 -5.55
N ASN A 114 -0.37 -8.24 -4.85
CA ASN A 114 -0.05 -6.96 -5.47
C ASN A 114 1.45 -6.67 -5.41
N GLY A 115 2.01 -6.24 -6.55
CA GLY A 115 3.42 -5.86 -6.65
C GLY A 115 3.73 -4.53 -5.98
N GLY A 116 4.94 -4.43 -5.47
CA GLY A 116 5.56 -3.24 -4.92
C GLY A 116 6.52 -2.55 -5.89
N PHE A 117 7.11 -1.47 -5.41
CA PHE A 117 8.13 -0.66 -6.06
C PHE A 117 9.25 -0.30 -5.06
N GLY A 118 9.86 -1.32 -4.46
CA GLY A 118 11.01 -1.15 -3.57
C GLY A 118 10.68 -0.57 -2.19
N ILE A 119 11.65 0.15 -1.61
CA ILE A 119 11.57 0.66 -0.25
C ILE A 119 11.46 2.19 -0.23
N TYR A 120 10.60 2.70 0.64
CA TYR A 120 10.38 4.12 0.86
C TYR A 120 10.79 4.52 2.28
N LYS A 121 11.20 5.78 2.43
CA LYS A 121 11.52 6.41 3.72
C LYS A 121 10.76 7.71 3.88
N SER A 122 10.21 7.92 5.07
CA SER A 122 9.70 9.20 5.54
C SER A 122 10.61 9.74 6.64
N LEU A 123 10.73 11.08 6.71
CA LEU A 123 11.43 11.79 7.78
C LEU A 123 10.47 12.67 8.62
N ASP A 124 9.19 12.63 8.32
CA ASP A 124 8.16 13.52 8.89
C ASP A 124 6.92 12.74 9.35
N ALA A 125 7.15 11.52 9.83
CA ALA A 125 6.15 10.61 10.38
C ALA A 125 5.05 10.21 9.38
N GLY A 126 5.41 10.13 8.09
CA GLY A 126 4.57 9.67 6.99
C GLY A 126 3.85 10.77 6.20
N LYS A 127 4.22 12.04 6.34
CA LYS A 127 3.61 13.12 5.54
C LYS A 127 4.19 13.17 4.12
N THR A 128 5.49 12.90 4.00
CA THR A 128 6.19 12.77 2.72
C THR A 128 7.03 11.51 2.68
N TRP A 129 7.23 10.98 1.47
CA TRP A 129 8.00 9.77 1.23
C TRP A 129 9.05 10.01 0.14
N LYS A 130 10.15 9.29 0.28
CA LYS A 130 11.21 9.24 -0.71
C LYS A 130 11.48 7.77 -1.07
N SER A 131 11.53 7.45 -2.37
CA SER A 131 12.03 6.15 -2.82
C SER A 131 13.52 6.03 -2.49
N MET A 132 13.89 4.89 -1.91
CA MET A 132 15.23 4.60 -1.42
C MET A 132 15.83 3.37 -2.13
N GLY A 133 15.32 3.01 -3.31
CA GLY A 133 15.86 1.91 -4.13
C GLY A 133 15.11 0.59 -3.96
N LEU A 134 15.73 -0.49 -4.45
CA LEU A 134 15.20 -1.86 -4.44
C LEU A 134 13.91 -2.03 -5.27
N GLU A 135 13.67 -1.17 -6.25
CA GLU A 135 12.45 -1.11 -7.07
C GLU A 135 12.13 -2.45 -7.73
N LYS A 136 13.19 -3.18 -8.15
CA LYS A 136 13.08 -4.47 -8.82
C LYS A 136 12.76 -5.63 -7.90
N THR A 137 12.80 -5.47 -6.57
CA THR A 137 12.54 -6.58 -5.63
C THR A 137 11.10 -7.08 -5.68
N ARG A 138 10.16 -6.28 -6.22
CA ARG A 138 8.72 -6.52 -6.32
C ARG A 138 7.98 -6.73 -4.99
N HIS A 139 8.53 -7.46 -4.03
CA HIS A 139 7.88 -7.80 -2.78
C HIS A 139 8.89 -7.78 -1.64
N ILE A 140 8.76 -6.79 -0.77
CA ILE A 140 9.55 -6.66 0.46
C ILE A 140 8.72 -7.14 1.63
N HIS A 141 9.04 -8.31 2.16
CA HIS A 141 8.26 -8.92 3.25
C HIS A 141 8.66 -8.38 4.63
N ARG A 142 9.89 -7.88 4.78
CA ARG A 142 10.38 -7.43 6.09
C ARG A 142 11.38 -6.30 5.93
N VAL A 143 11.22 -5.27 6.75
CA VAL A 143 12.22 -4.23 7.02
C VAL A 143 12.52 -4.23 8.51
N ILE A 144 13.79 -4.14 8.89
CA ILE A 144 14.23 -4.04 10.29
C ILE A 144 15.28 -2.92 10.37
N VAL A 145 15.06 -1.96 11.27
CA VAL A 145 16.03 -0.91 11.60
C VAL A 145 16.85 -1.38 12.79
N ASP A 146 18.17 -1.20 12.74
CA ASP A 146 19.02 -1.49 13.89
C ASP A 146 18.65 -0.56 15.08
N PRO A 147 18.45 -1.11 16.29
CA PRO A 147 17.97 -0.34 17.43
C PRO A 147 18.99 0.67 17.96
N THR A 148 20.28 0.48 17.64
CA THR A 148 21.40 1.30 18.13
C THR A 148 21.98 2.22 17.07
N ASN A 149 21.83 1.87 15.78
CA ASN A 149 22.33 2.68 14.67
C ASN A 149 21.29 2.80 13.54
N PRO A 150 20.56 3.92 13.44
CA PRO A 150 19.48 4.07 12.48
C PRO A 150 19.92 4.15 11.00
N ASP A 151 21.21 4.27 10.72
CA ASP A 151 21.73 4.18 9.35
C ASP A 151 21.82 2.73 8.87
N ILE A 152 21.69 1.75 9.77
CA ILE A 152 21.69 0.33 9.47
C ILE A 152 20.26 -0.18 9.36
N VAL A 153 19.90 -0.66 8.17
CA VAL A 153 18.57 -1.23 7.89
C VAL A 153 18.75 -2.52 7.09
N TYR A 154 17.96 -3.53 7.45
CA TYR A 154 17.90 -4.83 6.77
C TYR A 154 16.55 -4.96 6.05
N VAL A 155 16.58 -5.54 4.86
CA VAL A 155 15.42 -5.73 4.00
C VAL A 155 15.39 -7.17 3.50
N GLY A 156 14.31 -7.89 3.78
CA GLY A 156 14.03 -9.21 3.23
C GLY A 156 13.13 -9.12 2.00
N ALA A 157 13.67 -9.45 0.84
CA ALA A 157 12.97 -9.43 -0.44
C ALA A 157 12.70 -10.85 -0.93
N ILE A 158 11.45 -11.12 -1.29
CA ILE A 158 11.06 -12.43 -1.83
C ILE A 158 11.04 -12.47 -3.35
N GLY A 159 11.31 -11.36 -4.06
CA GLY A 159 11.24 -11.34 -5.52
C GLY A 159 9.82 -11.63 -6.04
N SER A 160 9.71 -12.12 -7.27
CA SER A 160 8.44 -12.65 -7.78
C SER A 160 8.12 -14.01 -7.15
N PRO A 161 7.05 -14.18 -6.36
CA PRO A 161 6.79 -15.44 -5.66
C PRO A 161 6.53 -16.64 -6.57
N TRP A 162 6.10 -16.40 -7.81
CA TRP A 162 5.69 -17.45 -8.75
C TRP A 162 6.72 -17.74 -9.86
N GLY A 163 7.97 -17.30 -9.68
CA GLY A 163 9.02 -17.56 -10.65
C GLY A 163 10.41 -17.31 -10.10
N GLU A 164 11.41 -17.69 -10.90
CA GLU A 164 12.79 -17.29 -10.63
C GLU A 164 12.90 -15.77 -10.68
N HIS A 165 13.65 -15.21 -9.74
CA HIS A 165 13.82 -13.77 -9.62
C HIS A 165 15.17 -13.45 -9.00
N PRO A 166 16.03 -12.66 -9.66
CA PRO A 166 17.39 -12.39 -9.15
C PRO A 166 17.40 -11.53 -7.89
N GLU A 167 16.37 -10.68 -7.70
CA GLU A 167 16.35 -9.71 -6.59
C GLU A 167 15.79 -10.29 -5.27
N ARG A 168 15.88 -11.61 -5.11
CA ARG A 168 15.54 -12.29 -3.85
C ARG A 168 16.68 -12.15 -2.84
N GLY A 169 16.38 -12.34 -1.56
CA GLY A 169 17.39 -12.44 -0.50
C GLY A 169 17.33 -11.30 0.51
N VAL A 170 18.43 -11.11 1.24
CA VAL A 170 18.52 -10.08 2.28
C VAL A 170 19.47 -8.98 1.85
N TYR A 171 18.96 -7.75 1.88
CA TYR A 171 19.70 -6.54 1.61
C TYR A 171 20.00 -5.80 2.91
N LYS A 172 21.12 -5.09 2.94
CA LYS A 172 21.55 -4.25 4.06
C LYS A 172 22.03 -2.90 3.54
N THR A 173 21.66 -1.84 4.22
CA THR A 173 22.30 -0.53 4.13
C THR A 173 23.04 -0.24 5.44
N THR A 174 24.07 0.58 5.36
CA THR A 174 24.79 1.16 6.52
C THR A 174 24.96 2.67 6.37
N ASP A 175 24.25 3.29 5.44
CA ASP A 175 24.35 4.71 5.09
C ASP A 175 22.97 5.39 5.04
N GLY A 176 22.00 4.82 5.76
CA GLY A 176 20.64 5.35 5.86
C GLY A 176 19.83 5.18 4.57
N GLY A 177 20.18 4.18 3.75
CA GLY A 177 19.53 3.76 2.50
C GLY A 177 20.00 4.50 1.24
N LYS A 178 21.16 5.15 1.27
CA LYS A 178 21.76 5.72 0.05
C LYS A 178 22.27 4.61 -0.87
N SER A 179 22.72 3.50 -0.29
CA SER A 179 23.12 2.30 -1.02
C SER A 179 22.67 1.02 -0.30
N TRP A 180 22.54 -0.07 -1.07
CA TRP A 180 22.13 -1.38 -0.58
C TRP A 180 23.09 -2.46 -1.05
N LYS A 181 23.47 -3.36 -0.14
CA LYS A 181 24.25 -4.56 -0.43
C LYS A 181 23.40 -5.80 -0.18
N GLN A 182 23.35 -6.71 -1.15
CA GLN A 182 22.79 -8.05 -0.95
C GLN A 182 23.78 -8.87 -0.11
N ILE A 183 23.40 -9.18 1.13
CA ILE A 183 24.27 -9.83 2.13
C ILE A 183 23.95 -11.30 2.33
N LEU A 184 22.78 -11.75 1.86
CA LEU A 184 22.41 -13.16 1.83
C LEU A 184 21.72 -13.44 0.50
N PHE A 185 22.36 -14.28 -0.31
CA PHE A 185 21.82 -14.79 -1.55
C PHE A 185 22.37 -16.20 -1.85
N ALA A 186 21.51 -17.17 -2.12
CA ALA A 186 21.85 -18.50 -2.60
C ALA A 186 21.60 -18.65 -4.10
N ASN A 187 20.42 -18.30 -4.61
CA ASN A 187 20.06 -18.39 -6.04
C ASN A 187 18.72 -17.70 -6.37
N ASN A 188 18.40 -17.60 -7.66
CA ASN A 188 17.19 -16.97 -8.18
C ASN A 188 15.85 -17.65 -7.76
N LYS A 189 15.87 -18.87 -7.20
CA LYS A 189 14.66 -19.59 -6.76
C LYS A 189 14.35 -19.32 -5.29
N THR A 190 15.37 -19.33 -4.43
CA THR A 190 15.18 -19.30 -2.96
C THR A 190 15.50 -17.96 -2.33
N GLY A 191 16.18 -17.07 -3.04
CA GLY A 191 16.94 -16.04 -2.36
C GLY A 191 18.29 -16.57 -2.05
#